data_AF-A0A1F9N3U2-F1
#
_entry.id   AF-A0A1F9N3U2-F1
#
_cell.length_a   1.000
_cell.length_b   1.000
_cell.length_c   1.000
_cell.angle_alpha   90.00
_cell.angle_beta   90.00
_cell.angle_gamma   90.00
#
_symmetry.space_group_name_H-M   'P 1'
#
loop_
_entity.id
_entity.type
_entity.pdbx_description
1 polymer ?
#
loop_
_entity_poly.entity_id
_entity_poly.type
_entity_poly.pdbx_seq_one_letter_code
_entity_poly.pdbx_strand_id
1 'polypeptide(L)'
;MHSTTLAWHFNGTQWAAEKVAEGQPYYAIADAHTDNGHSAVVGLGGTFYARDDDSGWTRVNAYDTPSDGCVSTMLEGWAPFSSTRVALNMTTVGTQGRVFGFWNGAQWTATRSPSNANNRLAFGSGDGVTGWLMESYYNSYSRAYYFNGEAWSSSWTSVPMGYYSEVVGLAADDMWAGGIGTILHYDGEQWSSVLHPFSGTTTSVSLLTVSSANLAFARGGYETLIKWDGTFWTVDTRIPAGDIYSIWTVPGADVWLAAEFGVWRYDISADAWAAVPIPAGLAVSSGGQLVGAGDADVSFVATGDRLVTRAGDGSEWTQEQYPTGFFSSWRLGMAAGEMTAFGPGVLRR
;
A
#
# COMPACT_ATOMS: atom_id res chain seq x y z
N MET A 1 15.00 5.57 -28.21
CA MET A 1 13.56 5.78 -28.08
C MET A 1 13.32 6.19 -26.63
N HIS A 2 12.83 7.40 -26.38
CA HIS A 2 12.54 7.84 -25.02
C HIS A 2 11.24 7.16 -24.58
N SER A 3 11.31 6.28 -23.58
CA SER A 3 10.13 5.72 -22.92
C SER A 3 9.35 6.87 -22.27
N THR A 4 8.07 6.98 -22.60
CA THR A 4 7.15 7.91 -21.95
C THR A 4 6.43 7.14 -20.85
N THR A 5 6.20 7.78 -19.70
CA THR A 5 5.33 7.18 -18.67
C THR A 5 3.90 7.55 -18.91
N LEU A 6 3.08 6.52 -18.94
CA LEU A 6 1.64 6.63 -19.11
C LEU A 6 0.95 6.21 -17.82
N ALA A 7 -0.05 6.99 -17.44
CA ALA A 7 -1.11 6.54 -16.56
C ALA A 7 -2.20 5.96 -17.45
N TRP A 8 -2.64 4.75 -17.16
CA TRP A 8 -3.72 4.05 -17.82
C TRP A 8 -4.91 4.08 -16.88
N HIS A 9 -6.03 4.60 -17.37
CA HIS A 9 -7.26 4.80 -16.63
C HIS A 9 -8.31 3.83 -17.15
N PHE A 10 -8.87 3.01 -16.27
CA PHE A 10 -9.98 2.12 -16.59
C PHE A 10 -11.27 2.66 -15.98
N ASN A 11 -12.21 3.03 -16.85
CA ASN A 11 -13.50 3.64 -16.46
C ASN A 11 -14.64 2.62 -16.29
N GLY A 12 -14.30 1.33 -16.17
CA GLY A 12 -15.27 0.22 -16.14
C GLY A 12 -15.61 -0.37 -17.51
N THR A 13 -15.22 0.28 -18.62
CA THR A 13 -15.51 -0.22 -19.99
C THR A 13 -14.30 -0.24 -20.93
N GLN A 14 -13.36 0.68 -20.75
CA GLN A 14 -12.19 0.79 -21.63
C GLN A 14 -11.01 1.42 -20.90
N TRP A 15 -9.81 1.16 -21.41
CA TRP A 15 -8.58 1.81 -20.98
C TRP A 15 -8.28 3.07 -21.79
N ALA A 16 -7.95 4.15 -21.11
CA ALA A 16 -7.43 5.38 -21.70
C ALA A 16 -6.01 5.67 -21.18
N ALA A 17 -5.08 5.99 -22.06
CA ALA A 17 -3.73 6.39 -21.67
C ALA A 17 -3.62 7.92 -21.56
N GLU A 18 -3.17 8.40 -20.42
CA GLU A 18 -2.75 9.77 -20.17
C GLU A 18 -1.23 9.82 -20.04
N LYS A 19 -0.61 10.88 -20.58
CA LYS A 19 0.82 11.10 -20.47
C LYS A 19 1.17 11.79 -19.15
N VAL A 20 2.02 11.15 -18.35
CA VAL A 20 2.51 11.72 -17.07
C VAL A 20 3.71 12.65 -17.31
N ALA A 21 4.70 12.21 -18.09
CA ALA A 21 5.95 12.96 -18.29
C ALA A 21 6.77 12.51 -19.52
N GLU A 22 7.61 13.41 -20.05
CA GLU A 22 8.61 13.11 -21.10
C GLU A 22 10.00 12.77 -20.53
N GLY A 23 10.68 11.80 -21.16
CA GLY A 23 12.14 11.77 -21.18
C GLY A 23 12.87 10.98 -20.08
N GLN A 24 12.18 10.32 -19.16
CA GLN A 24 12.81 9.44 -18.17
C GLN A 24 12.07 8.09 -18.10
N PRO A 25 12.75 6.94 -18.08
CA PRO A 25 12.12 5.64 -17.80
C PRO A 25 11.76 5.54 -16.32
N TYR A 26 10.47 5.37 -16.02
CA TYR A 26 9.98 5.19 -14.65
C TYR A 26 10.00 3.69 -14.36
N TYR A 27 10.94 3.26 -13.53
CA TYR A 27 11.03 1.86 -13.06
C TYR A 27 10.30 1.63 -11.73
N ALA A 28 9.64 2.68 -11.25
CA ALA A 28 8.91 2.66 -10.02
C ALA A 28 7.67 3.52 -10.23
N ILE A 29 6.52 2.94 -9.95
CA ILE A 29 5.28 3.64 -9.70
C ILE A 29 4.89 3.14 -8.31
N ALA A 30 4.87 4.07 -7.35
CA ALA A 30 4.63 3.72 -5.95
C ALA A 30 3.15 3.45 -5.68
N ASP A 31 2.24 4.24 -6.25
CA ASP A 31 0.80 4.03 -6.20
C ASP A 31 0.07 5.01 -7.15
N ALA A 32 -1.22 4.78 -7.43
CA ALA A 32 -2.18 5.82 -7.77
C ALA A 32 -3.16 5.91 -6.60
N HIS A 33 -3.11 7.00 -5.86
CA HIS A 33 -4.25 7.30 -5.00
C HIS A 33 -5.31 8.01 -5.83
N THR A 34 -6.54 7.85 -5.42
CA THR A 34 -7.64 8.73 -5.76
C THR A 34 -8.43 8.73 -4.46
N ASP A 35 -8.60 9.88 -3.83
CA ASP A 35 -9.70 10.07 -2.90
C ASP A 35 -10.19 11.45 -3.25
N ASN A 36 -11.44 11.58 -3.68
CA ASN A 36 -11.94 12.79 -4.31
C ASN A 36 -11.00 13.35 -5.40
N GLY A 37 -10.55 12.48 -6.32
CA GLY A 37 -9.78 12.84 -7.51
C GLY A 37 -8.28 13.10 -7.32
N HIS A 38 -7.72 13.01 -6.12
CA HIS A 38 -6.28 13.27 -5.93
C HIS A 38 -5.40 12.07 -6.28
N SER A 39 -4.59 12.16 -7.34
CA SER A 39 -3.61 11.12 -7.70
C SER A 39 -2.19 11.62 -7.72
N ALA A 40 -1.26 10.76 -7.34
CA ALA A 40 0.14 11.08 -7.39
C ALA A 40 1.00 9.85 -7.68
N VAL A 41 2.09 10.06 -8.39
CA VAL A 41 3.03 9.05 -8.85
C VAL A 41 4.46 9.52 -8.64
N VAL A 42 5.33 8.57 -8.34
CA VAL A 42 6.72 8.81 -7.98
C VAL A 42 7.60 8.07 -8.95
N GLY A 43 8.52 8.76 -9.60
CA GLY A 43 9.48 8.20 -10.54
C GLY A 43 10.91 8.08 -10.01
N LEU A 44 11.78 7.48 -10.81
CA LEU A 44 13.23 7.47 -10.54
C LEU A 44 13.78 8.90 -10.47
N GLY A 45 14.85 9.05 -9.69
CA GLY A 45 15.51 10.35 -9.50
C GLY A 45 14.65 11.36 -8.73
N GLY A 46 13.79 10.91 -7.81
CA GLY A 46 13.02 11.76 -6.90
C GLY A 46 11.94 12.60 -7.56
N THR A 47 11.53 12.25 -8.78
CA THR A 47 10.47 12.96 -9.48
C THR A 47 9.11 12.62 -8.88
N PHE A 48 8.38 13.65 -8.47
CA PHE A 48 7.04 13.54 -7.92
C PHE A 48 6.06 14.23 -8.88
N TYR A 49 5.06 13.50 -9.33
CA TYR A 49 3.98 14.04 -10.15
C TYR A 49 2.67 13.82 -9.44
N ALA A 50 1.80 14.82 -9.51
CA ALA A 50 0.48 14.74 -8.93
C ALA A 50 -0.55 15.44 -9.80
N ARG A 51 -1.80 15.03 -9.65
CA ARG A 51 -2.99 15.63 -10.23
C ARG A 51 -4.10 15.68 -9.19
N ASP A 52 -4.96 16.66 -9.36
CA ASP A 52 -6.22 16.81 -8.63
C ASP A 52 -7.37 16.65 -9.64
N ASP A 53 -8.28 15.73 -9.39
CA ASP A 53 -9.35 15.35 -10.30
C ASP A 53 -8.84 15.04 -11.73
N ASP A 54 -9.56 15.54 -12.74
CA ASP A 54 -9.23 15.46 -14.16
C ASP A 54 -8.16 16.48 -14.61
N SER A 55 -7.43 17.09 -13.67
CA SER A 55 -6.31 17.96 -14.04
C SER A 55 -5.16 17.14 -14.63
N GLY A 56 -4.43 17.75 -15.57
CA GLY A 56 -3.24 17.11 -16.12
C GLY A 56 -2.15 16.96 -15.06
N TRP A 57 -1.33 15.91 -15.18
CA TRP A 57 -0.19 15.66 -14.29
C TRP A 57 0.76 16.86 -14.19
N THR A 58 0.99 17.32 -12.96
CA THR A 58 1.93 18.40 -12.67
C THR A 58 3.12 17.86 -11.87
N ARG A 59 4.32 18.37 -12.15
CA ARG A 59 5.50 18.05 -11.34
C ARG A 59 5.42 18.83 -10.03
N VAL A 60 5.40 18.11 -8.92
CA VAL A 60 5.45 18.72 -7.59
C VAL A 60 6.92 18.96 -7.25
N ASN A 61 7.35 20.22 -7.36
CA ASN A 61 8.72 20.62 -7.07
C ASN A 61 8.96 20.60 -5.56
N ALA A 62 9.44 19.49 -5.02
CA ALA A 62 9.81 19.43 -3.61
C ALA A 62 11.31 19.65 -3.39
N TYR A 63 12.18 18.98 -4.15
CA TYR A 63 13.62 19.09 -4.03
C TYR A 63 14.29 18.68 -5.34
N ASP A 64 15.19 19.50 -5.89
CA ASP A 64 16.08 19.06 -6.98
C ASP A 64 17.01 17.97 -6.45
N THR A 65 16.66 16.71 -6.67
CA THR A 65 17.56 15.58 -6.45
C THR A 65 18.56 15.53 -7.60
N PRO A 66 19.87 15.69 -7.35
CA PRO A 66 20.89 15.54 -8.39
C PRO A 66 20.79 14.16 -9.06
N SER A 67 21.14 14.10 -10.34
CA SER A 67 21.03 12.98 -11.28
C SER A 67 21.72 11.65 -10.91
N ASP A 68 22.33 11.54 -9.74
CA ASP A 68 23.42 10.58 -9.51
C ASP A 68 23.03 9.38 -8.62
N GLY A 69 21.73 9.16 -8.38
CA GLY A 69 21.24 8.05 -7.55
C GLY A 69 20.21 7.16 -8.25
N CYS A 70 20.49 5.86 -8.35
CA CYS A 70 19.47 4.85 -8.66
C CYS A 70 18.48 4.77 -7.50
N VAL A 71 17.18 4.89 -7.79
CA VAL A 71 16.11 4.84 -6.79
C VAL A 71 15.50 3.43 -6.75
N SER A 72 15.47 2.80 -5.57
CA SER A 72 14.64 1.62 -5.31
C SER A 72 13.41 2.06 -4.53
N THR A 73 12.21 1.86 -5.08
CA THR A 73 10.95 2.11 -4.36
C THR A 73 10.46 0.83 -3.70
N MET A 74 10.22 0.89 -2.40
CA MET A 74 9.29 0.00 -1.71
C MET A 74 8.40 0.89 -0.86
N LEU A 75 7.22 1.22 -1.40
CA LEU A 75 6.09 1.67 -0.58
C LEU A 75 5.42 0.38 -0.06
N GLU A 76 5.51 0.18 1.25
CA GLU A 76 4.80 -0.86 2.00
C GLU A 76 4.12 -0.14 3.16
N GLY A 77 2.80 0.01 3.06
CA GLY A 77 2.00 0.76 4.01
C GLY A 77 0.83 1.40 3.30
N TRP A 78 -0.32 0.74 3.33
CA TRP A 78 -1.60 1.30 2.95
C TRP A 78 -2.40 1.52 4.24
N ALA A 79 -2.99 2.70 4.35
CA ALA A 79 -4.11 2.97 5.22
C ALA A 79 -5.12 3.68 4.30
N PRO A 80 -6.31 3.11 4.07
CA PRO A 80 -7.39 3.88 3.49
C PRO A 80 -7.82 4.97 4.51
N PHE A 81 -8.67 5.92 4.10
CA PHE A 81 -9.20 7.12 4.82
C PHE A 81 -8.19 8.23 5.14
N SER A 82 -8.59 9.51 5.18
CA SER A 82 -9.93 10.14 5.19
C SER A 82 -10.25 10.88 3.88
N SER A 83 -11.53 11.21 3.67
CA SER A 83 -12.12 11.90 2.49
C SER A 83 -11.55 13.29 2.16
N THR A 84 -10.39 13.67 2.70
CA THR A 84 -9.80 15.00 2.54
C THR A 84 -8.29 15.01 2.33
N ARG A 85 -7.54 13.93 2.65
CA ARG A 85 -6.08 13.95 2.57
C ARG A 85 -5.42 12.61 2.23
N VAL A 86 -4.41 12.68 1.36
CA VAL A 86 -3.65 11.55 0.79
C VAL A 86 -2.16 11.73 1.10
N ALA A 87 -1.47 10.65 1.48
CA ALA A 87 -0.04 10.65 1.79
C ALA A 87 0.71 9.54 1.03
N LEU A 88 1.88 9.88 0.48
CA LEU A 88 2.75 9.01 -0.30
C LEU A 88 4.18 9.04 0.23
N ASN A 89 4.74 7.88 0.54
CA ASN A 89 6.15 7.78 0.88
C ASN A 89 7.03 7.53 -0.36
N MET A 90 8.03 8.40 -0.56
CA MET A 90 8.96 8.33 -1.67
C MET A 90 10.35 7.93 -1.18
N THR A 91 10.78 6.71 -1.48
CA THR A 91 12.19 6.38 -1.23
C THR A 91 13.03 6.92 -2.39
N THR A 92 13.91 7.88 -2.11
CA THR A 92 15.02 8.28 -3.00
C THR A 92 16.31 7.72 -2.41
N VAL A 93 17.06 6.91 -3.17
CA VAL A 93 18.36 6.39 -2.72
C VAL A 93 19.48 7.29 -3.25
N GLY A 94 20.22 7.91 -2.33
CA GLY A 94 21.29 8.88 -2.57
C GLY A 94 21.71 9.57 -1.27
N THR A 95 22.70 10.48 -1.32
CA THR A 95 23.31 11.11 -0.14
C THR A 95 22.41 12.11 0.61
N GLN A 96 21.21 12.41 0.11
CA GLN A 96 20.37 13.50 0.62
C GLN A 96 19.05 13.08 1.29
N GLY A 97 18.89 11.80 1.65
CA GLY A 97 17.74 11.30 2.41
C GLY A 97 16.49 10.99 1.59
N ARG A 98 15.49 10.38 2.24
CA ARG A 98 14.21 9.98 1.64
C ARG A 98 13.24 11.18 1.62
N VAL A 99 12.32 11.24 0.67
CA VAL A 99 11.33 12.34 0.55
C VAL A 99 9.92 11.79 0.82
N PHE A 100 9.07 12.57 1.45
CA PHE A 100 7.70 12.18 1.75
C PHE A 100 6.76 13.21 1.12
N GLY A 101 5.93 12.78 0.16
CA GLY A 101 4.98 13.63 -0.55
C GLY A 101 3.56 13.43 -0.01
N PHE A 102 2.80 14.49 0.22
CA PHE A 102 1.45 14.38 0.75
C PHE A 102 0.58 15.56 0.35
N TRP A 103 -0.73 15.35 0.36
CA TRP A 103 -1.74 16.37 0.21
C TRP A 103 -2.00 17.03 1.56
N ASN A 104 -1.70 18.32 1.68
CA ASN A 104 -1.86 19.06 2.93
C ASN A 104 -3.27 19.67 3.13
N GLY A 105 -4.24 19.28 2.31
CA GLY A 105 -5.59 19.86 2.29
C GLY A 105 -5.77 21.04 1.34
N ALA A 106 -4.71 21.50 0.68
CA ALA A 106 -4.77 22.60 -0.29
C ALA A 106 -3.90 22.37 -1.54
N GLN A 107 -2.75 21.72 -1.38
CA GLN A 107 -1.85 21.38 -2.47
C GLN A 107 -1.02 20.15 -2.12
N TRP A 108 -0.47 19.51 -3.14
CA TRP A 108 0.59 18.53 -2.98
C TRP A 108 1.87 19.21 -2.49
N THR A 109 2.45 18.67 -1.42
CA THR A 109 3.70 19.13 -0.83
C THR A 109 4.61 17.95 -0.55
N ALA A 110 5.87 18.21 -0.18
CA ALA A 110 6.75 17.15 0.30
C ALA A 110 7.78 17.64 1.32
N THR A 111 8.26 16.73 2.16
CA THR A 111 9.28 16.97 3.20
C THR A 111 10.35 15.88 3.16
N ARG A 112 11.52 16.12 3.76
CA ARG A 112 12.57 15.10 3.87
C ARG A 112 12.36 14.24 5.11
N SER A 113 12.56 12.94 4.98
CA SER A 113 12.65 11.98 6.08
C SER A 113 13.68 12.43 7.11
N PRO A 114 13.44 12.19 8.41
CA PRO A 114 14.35 12.57 9.48
C PRO A 114 15.60 11.67 9.51
N SER A 115 15.62 10.58 8.72
CA SER A 115 16.78 9.71 8.56
C SER A 115 16.97 9.19 7.13
N ASN A 116 18.19 8.74 6.84
CA ASN A 116 18.58 8.13 5.56
C ASN A 116 18.63 6.59 5.64
N ALA A 117 18.18 6.01 6.75
CA ALA A 117 18.30 4.58 7.04
C ALA A 117 17.21 3.73 6.35
N ASN A 118 17.25 2.42 6.58
CA ASN A 118 16.21 1.49 6.12
C ASN A 118 14.95 1.65 6.96
N ASN A 119 13.95 2.32 6.36
CA ASN A 119 12.74 2.74 7.04
C ASN A 119 11.49 2.15 6.37
N ARG A 120 10.49 1.82 7.19
CA ARG A 120 9.10 1.51 6.83
C ARG A 120 8.20 2.62 7.37
N LEU A 121 7.08 2.89 6.74
CA LEU A 121 6.28 4.08 7.00
C LEU A 121 4.80 3.75 6.88
N ALA A 122 3.99 4.26 7.80
CA ALA A 122 2.54 4.28 7.66
C ALA A 122 1.92 5.52 8.29
N PHE A 123 0.73 5.86 7.83
CA PHE A 123 -0.08 6.95 8.33
C PHE A 123 -1.28 6.41 9.11
N GLY A 124 -1.76 7.19 10.06
CA GLY A 124 -2.99 6.90 10.79
C GLY A 124 -4.19 7.06 9.87
N SER A 125 -5.07 6.06 9.82
CA SER A 125 -6.20 6.03 8.88
C SER A 125 -7.20 7.19 9.09
N GLY A 126 -7.28 7.77 10.29
CA GLY A 126 -8.24 8.83 10.60
C GLY A 126 -7.95 10.23 10.02
N ASP A 127 -6.69 10.61 9.80
CA ASP A 127 -6.32 11.96 9.34
C ASP A 127 -5.51 12.00 8.03
N GLY A 128 -5.07 10.83 7.55
CA GLY A 128 -4.32 10.67 6.29
C GLY A 128 -3.00 11.43 6.24
N VAL A 129 -2.54 11.97 7.37
CA VAL A 129 -1.47 12.98 7.39
C VAL A 129 -0.55 12.85 8.59
N THR A 130 -0.99 12.33 9.73
CA THR A 130 -0.07 11.97 10.80
C THR A 130 0.32 10.50 10.69
N GLY A 131 1.52 10.16 11.17
CA GLY A 131 2.02 8.82 10.95
C GLY A 131 3.35 8.54 11.61
N TRP A 132 3.82 7.32 11.40
CA TRP A 132 5.04 6.80 11.99
C TRP A 132 5.98 6.26 10.95
N LEU A 133 7.23 6.73 11.02
CA LEU A 133 8.38 6.15 10.36
C LEU A 133 9.05 5.17 11.32
N MET A 134 9.04 3.90 10.97
CA MET A 134 9.78 2.86 11.68
C MET A 134 11.11 2.61 10.98
N GLU A 135 12.19 2.89 11.67
CA GLU A 135 13.55 2.63 11.22
C GLU A 135 14.09 1.42 11.98
N SER A 136 14.59 0.42 11.26
CA SER A 136 15.25 -0.70 11.91
C SER A 136 16.39 -1.28 11.09
N TYR A 137 17.42 -1.72 11.80
CA TYR A 137 18.49 -2.50 11.22
C TYR A 137 18.87 -3.62 12.16
N TYR A 138 19.06 -4.81 11.58
CA TYR A 138 19.20 -6.08 12.27
C TYR A 138 20.11 -5.95 13.51
N ASN A 139 19.53 -6.20 14.68
CA ASN A 139 20.19 -6.23 15.99
C ASN A 139 20.97 -4.96 16.39
N SER A 140 20.80 -3.86 15.66
CA SER A 140 21.63 -2.66 15.82
C SER A 140 20.83 -1.48 16.34
N TYR A 141 19.66 -1.22 15.75
CA TYR A 141 18.78 -0.15 16.19
C TYR A 141 17.34 -0.38 15.73
N SER A 142 16.43 0.19 16.50
CA SER A 142 15.01 0.32 16.20
C SER A 142 14.54 1.68 16.69
N ARG A 143 13.93 2.47 15.81
CA ARG A 143 13.53 3.86 16.07
C ARG A 143 12.18 4.13 15.44
N ALA A 144 11.41 5.00 16.07
CA ALA A 144 10.19 5.53 15.49
C ALA A 144 10.24 7.06 15.42
N TYR A 145 9.85 7.65 14.30
CA TYR A 145 9.66 9.10 14.17
C TYR A 145 8.20 9.39 13.88
N TYR A 146 7.64 10.36 14.59
CA TYR A 146 6.27 10.79 14.39
C TYR A 146 6.24 11.93 13.37
N PHE A 147 5.32 11.86 12.42
CA PHE A 147 4.99 12.96 11.54
C PHE A 147 3.66 13.55 11.99
N ASN A 148 3.64 14.86 12.26
CA ASN A 148 2.44 15.54 12.77
C ASN A 148 1.58 16.19 11.67
N GLY A 149 1.92 15.95 10.41
CA GLY A 149 1.26 16.57 9.27
C GLY A 149 1.94 17.80 8.67
N GLU A 150 2.91 18.37 9.39
CA GLU A 150 3.70 19.51 8.93
C GLU A 150 5.19 19.20 8.96
N ALA A 151 5.64 18.52 10.02
CA ALA A 151 7.04 18.22 10.26
C ALA A 151 7.21 16.87 10.97
N TRP A 152 8.42 16.31 10.81
CA TRP A 152 8.89 15.18 11.60
C TRP A 152 9.25 15.62 13.02
N SER A 153 9.09 14.71 13.98
CA SER A 153 9.62 14.88 15.32
C SER A 153 11.13 15.15 15.29
N SER A 154 11.61 16.07 16.12
CA SER A 154 13.03 16.44 16.19
C SER A 154 13.91 15.32 16.77
N SER A 155 13.30 14.38 17.49
CA SER A 155 13.92 13.18 18.02
C SER A 155 13.14 11.94 17.63
N TRP A 156 13.82 10.80 17.63
CA TRP A 156 13.18 9.50 17.56
C TRP A 156 12.72 9.03 18.94
N THR A 157 11.69 8.18 18.95
CA THR A 157 11.22 7.44 20.12
C THR A 157 11.79 6.03 20.09
N SER A 158 12.26 5.55 21.24
CA SER A 158 12.70 4.16 21.37
C SER A 158 11.53 3.23 21.18
N VAL A 159 11.69 2.23 20.33
CA VAL A 159 10.75 1.12 20.18
C VAL A 159 11.46 -0.18 20.55
N PRO A 160 10.73 -1.27 20.87
CA PRO A 160 11.35 -2.57 21.10
C PRO A 160 12.33 -2.94 19.97
N MET A 161 13.36 -3.73 20.27
CA MET A 161 14.34 -4.12 19.24
C MET A 161 13.71 -5.13 18.29
N GLY A 162 13.80 -4.89 16.98
CA GLY A 162 13.24 -5.77 15.96
C GLY A 162 13.66 -5.40 14.55
N TYR A 163 13.32 -6.26 13.59
CA TYR A 163 13.41 -5.96 12.16
C TYR A 163 12.00 -5.80 11.61
N TYR A 164 11.61 -4.56 11.31
CA TYR A 164 10.27 -4.22 10.84
C TYR A 164 10.22 -4.22 9.32
N SER A 165 9.32 -5.03 8.77
CA SER A 165 9.04 -5.07 7.34
C SER A 165 7.82 -4.25 6.97
N GLU A 166 6.89 -4.03 7.88
CA GLU A 166 5.66 -3.30 7.59
C GLU A 166 5.23 -2.42 8.76
N VAL A 167 4.52 -1.35 8.44
CA VAL A 167 3.76 -0.53 9.37
C VAL A 167 2.40 -0.30 8.73
N VAL A 168 1.33 -0.28 9.53
CA VAL A 168 -0.02 0.09 9.12
C VAL A 168 -0.70 0.88 10.23
N GLY A 169 -1.71 1.66 9.91
CA GLY A 169 -2.40 2.52 10.87
C GLY A 169 -3.90 2.44 10.73
N LEU A 170 -4.60 2.45 11.87
CA LEU A 170 -6.04 2.73 11.97
C LEU A 170 -6.28 4.19 12.41
N ALA A 171 -5.39 4.77 13.18
CA ALA A 171 -5.44 6.18 13.57
C ALA A 171 -4.03 6.63 13.96
N ALA A 172 -3.84 7.94 14.13
CA ALA A 172 -2.56 8.50 14.58
C ALA A 172 -2.05 7.83 15.88
N ASP A 173 -3.01 7.43 16.72
CA ASP A 173 -2.91 6.83 18.03
C ASP A 173 -3.21 5.32 18.04
N ASP A 174 -3.42 4.68 16.88
CA ASP A 174 -3.58 3.22 16.77
C ASP A 174 -2.83 2.72 15.53
N MET A 175 -1.60 2.27 15.75
CA MET A 175 -0.68 1.87 14.69
C MET A 175 -0.06 0.53 14.99
N TRP A 176 0.23 -0.23 13.94
CA TRP A 176 0.82 -1.55 14.06
C TRP A 176 2.07 -1.67 13.20
N ALA A 177 3.03 -2.45 13.65
CA ALA A 177 4.22 -2.79 12.87
C ALA A 177 4.48 -4.30 12.89
N GLY A 178 4.70 -4.88 11.71
CA GLY A 178 5.00 -6.30 11.53
C GLY A 178 6.44 -6.50 11.11
N GLY A 179 7.03 -7.62 11.52
CA GLY A 179 8.43 -7.92 11.22
C GLY A 179 8.87 -9.33 11.53
N ILE A 180 10.19 -9.55 11.52
CA ILE A 180 10.78 -10.85 11.87
C ILE A 180 10.57 -11.09 13.37
N GLY A 181 9.73 -12.07 13.69
CA GLY A 181 9.46 -12.55 15.05
C GLY A 181 8.64 -11.59 15.91
N THR A 182 8.21 -10.44 15.38
CA THR A 182 7.65 -9.35 16.18
C THR A 182 6.42 -8.72 15.53
N ILE A 183 5.46 -8.36 16.38
CA ILE A 183 4.38 -7.44 16.06
C ILE A 183 4.43 -6.36 17.15
N LEU A 184 4.43 -5.10 16.75
CA LEU A 184 4.27 -3.97 17.66
C LEU A 184 2.90 -3.31 17.49
N HIS A 185 2.41 -2.74 18.58
CA HIS A 185 1.22 -1.90 18.62
C HIS A 185 1.55 -0.58 19.31
N TYR A 186 1.11 0.52 18.72
CA TYR A 186 1.10 1.86 19.29
C TYR A 186 -0.30 2.14 19.79
N ASP A 187 -0.43 2.41 21.09
CA ASP A 187 -1.70 2.63 21.79
C ASP A 187 -2.03 4.12 22.00
N GLY A 188 -1.32 5.01 21.31
CA GLY A 188 -1.43 6.47 21.48
C GLY A 188 -0.43 7.04 22.49
N GLU A 189 0.21 6.19 23.28
CA GLU A 189 1.23 6.61 24.24
C GLU A 189 2.60 6.02 23.89
N GLN A 190 2.66 4.73 23.60
CA GLN A 190 3.93 4.02 23.38
C GLN A 190 3.80 2.83 22.44
N TRP A 191 4.91 2.49 21.80
CA TRP A 191 5.05 1.26 21.04
C TRP A 191 5.38 0.10 21.98
N SER A 192 4.58 -0.96 21.94
CA SER A 192 4.80 -2.17 22.74
C SER A 192 4.72 -3.43 21.88
N SER A 193 5.43 -4.48 22.28
CA SER A 193 5.38 -5.78 21.59
C SER A 193 4.12 -6.55 22.00
N VAL A 194 3.39 -7.06 21.01
CA VAL A 194 2.19 -7.87 21.23
C VAL A 194 2.52 -9.33 20.93
N LEU A 195 2.07 -10.24 21.79
CA LEU A 195 2.27 -11.67 21.60
C LEU A 195 1.44 -12.19 20.42
N HIS A 196 2.05 -13.10 19.68
CA HIS A 196 1.47 -13.78 18.52
C HIS A 196 1.95 -15.24 18.46
N PRO A 197 1.32 -16.11 17.65
CA PRO A 197 1.59 -17.55 17.64
C PRO A 197 3.06 -17.92 17.34
N PHE A 198 3.83 -17.01 16.75
CA PHE A 198 5.24 -17.22 16.40
C PHE A 198 6.20 -16.39 17.26
N SER A 199 5.73 -15.82 18.37
CA SER A 199 6.56 -15.06 19.30
C SER A 199 7.72 -15.90 19.83
N GLY A 200 8.92 -15.29 19.88
CA GLY A 200 10.15 -15.99 20.27
C GLY A 200 10.80 -16.81 19.16
N THR A 201 10.27 -16.76 17.93
CA THR A 201 10.88 -17.35 16.74
C THR A 201 11.43 -16.27 15.80
N THR A 202 12.16 -16.67 14.76
CA THR A 202 12.60 -15.78 13.67
C THR A 202 11.63 -15.77 12.49
N THR A 203 10.38 -16.17 12.72
CA THR A 203 9.36 -16.23 11.69
C THR A 203 8.87 -14.83 11.34
N SER A 204 8.85 -14.48 10.06
CA SER A 204 8.33 -13.18 9.60
C SER A 204 6.82 -13.09 9.76
N VAL A 205 6.35 -11.94 10.22
CA VAL A 205 4.97 -11.49 10.10
C VAL A 205 4.94 -10.34 9.10
N SER A 206 4.18 -10.49 8.02
CA SER A 206 4.02 -9.50 6.95
C SER A 206 2.59 -9.51 6.41
N LEU A 207 2.31 -8.74 5.36
CA LEU A 207 0.96 -8.48 4.84
C LEU A 207 -0.03 -8.15 5.97
N LEU A 208 0.37 -7.25 6.87
CA LEU A 208 -0.45 -6.79 7.97
C LEU A 208 -1.54 -5.84 7.46
N THR A 209 -2.76 -6.01 7.96
CA THR A 209 -3.87 -5.10 7.74
C THR A 209 -4.72 -4.94 8.99
N VAL A 210 -5.33 -3.77 9.17
CA VAL A 210 -6.15 -3.42 10.33
C VAL A 210 -7.47 -2.83 9.81
N SER A 211 -8.58 -3.50 10.13
CA SER A 211 -9.94 -3.02 9.82
C SER A 211 -10.56 -2.30 11.03
N SER A 212 -10.22 -2.69 12.25
CA SER A 212 -10.61 -1.98 13.46
C SER A 212 -9.68 -2.32 14.62
N ALA A 213 -9.83 -1.63 15.75
CA ALA A 213 -9.09 -1.93 16.98
C ALA A 213 -9.19 -3.40 17.42
N ASN A 214 -10.28 -4.08 17.01
CA ASN A 214 -10.55 -5.48 17.35
C ASN A 214 -10.47 -6.43 16.16
N LEU A 215 -9.99 -5.97 15.00
CA LEU A 215 -9.89 -6.80 13.81
C LEU A 215 -8.70 -6.39 12.96
N ALA A 216 -7.69 -7.25 12.96
CA ALA A 216 -6.53 -7.16 12.10
C ALA A 216 -6.15 -8.56 11.62
N PHE A 217 -5.47 -8.62 10.49
CA PHE A 217 -4.97 -9.86 9.92
C PHE A 217 -3.54 -9.69 9.47
N ALA A 218 -2.75 -10.76 9.53
CA ALA A 218 -1.41 -10.78 8.98
C ALA A 218 -1.07 -12.15 8.43
N ARG A 219 -0.14 -12.19 7.48
CA ARG A 219 0.56 -13.41 7.10
C ARG A 219 1.66 -13.69 8.13
N GLY A 220 1.49 -14.76 8.89
CA GLY A 220 2.55 -15.37 9.68
C GLY A 220 3.44 -16.27 8.83
N GLY A 221 4.45 -16.88 9.45
CA GLY A 221 5.31 -17.84 8.75
C GLY A 221 4.56 -19.09 8.31
N TYR A 222 5.20 -19.80 7.38
CA TYR A 222 4.66 -21.05 6.84
C TYR A 222 3.25 -20.90 6.26
N GLU A 223 3.02 -19.78 5.54
CA GLU A 223 1.77 -19.57 4.79
C GLU A 223 0.52 -19.50 5.68
N THR A 224 0.70 -19.12 6.95
CA THR A 224 -0.40 -19.05 7.92
C THR A 224 -1.02 -17.67 7.94
N LEU A 225 -2.36 -17.63 8.03
CA LEU A 225 -3.09 -16.42 8.37
C LEU A 225 -3.20 -16.35 9.90
N ILE A 226 -2.90 -15.19 10.47
CA ILE A 226 -3.21 -14.88 11.88
C ILE A 226 -4.22 -13.75 11.95
N LYS A 227 -5.13 -13.82 12.92
CA LYS A 227 -6.20 -12.85 13.19
C LYS A 227 -6.02 -12.25 14.59
N TRP A 228 -6.17 -10.94 14.68
CA TRP A 228 -6.32 -10.18 15.92
C TRP A 228 -7.80 -10.06 16.27
N ASP A 229 -8.14 -10.32 17.52
CA ASP A 229 -9.53 -10.22 18.04
C ASP A 229 -9.74 -9.04 19.01
N GLY A 230 -8.77 -8.14 19.14
CA GLY A 230 -8.76 -7.07 20.15
C GLY A 230 -7.96 -7.40 21.40
N THR A 231 -7.53 -8.65 21.57
CA THR A 231 -6.73 -9.06 22.74
C THR A 231 -5.56 -9.99 22.38
N PHE A 232 -5.78 -10.92 21.44
CA PHE A 232 -4.79 -11.91 21.06
C PHE A 232 -4.69 -12.07 19.54
N TRP A 233 -3.47 -12.34 19.07
CA TRP A 233 -3.25 -12.88 17.74
C TRP A 233 -3.39 -14.41 17.79
N THR A 234 -4.26 -14.97 16.96
CA THR A 234 -4.49 -16.41 16.85
C THR A 234 -4.37 -16.87 15.40
N VAL A 235 -3.99 -18.14 15.18
CA VAL A 235 -3.97 -18.72 13.83
C VAL A 235 -5.41 -18.89 13.34
N ASP A 236 -5.72 -18.32 12.18
CA ASP A 236 -7.01 -18.50 11.51
C ASP A 236 -6.92 -19.62 10.48
N THR A 237 -7.54 -20.76 10.80
CA THR A 237 -7.52 -21.98 9.97
C THR A 237 -8.77 -22.15 9.10
N ARG A 238 -9.64 -21.13 9.04
CA ARG A 238 -10.91 -21.18 8.30
C ARG A 238 -10.75 -21.04 6.78
N ILE A 239 -9.57 -20.62 6.31
CA ILE A 239 -9.19 -20.67 4.90
C ILE A 239 -8.16 -21.81 4.68
N PRO A 240 -8.16 -22.47 3.50
CA PRO A 240 -7.13 -23.45 3.16
C PRO A 240 -5.73 -22.87 3.29
N ALA A 241 -4.80 -23.61 3.89
CA ALA A 241 -3.40 -23.22 3.97
C ALA A 241 -2.81 -23.17 2.56
N GLY A 242 -2.10 -22.08 2.25
CA GLY A 242 -1.46 -21.82 0.97
C GLY A 242 -0.88 -20.41 0.95
N ASP A 243 -0.06 -20.11 -0.05
CA ASP A 243 0.61 -18.81 -0.12
C ASP A 243 -0.38 -17.65 -0.17
N ILE A 244 -0.31 -16.76 0.82
CA ILE A 244 -1.07 -15.50 0.87
C ILE A 244 -0.29 -14.43 0.10
N TYR A 245 -0.89 -13.90 -0.97
CA TYR A 245 -0.25 -12.92 -1.85
C TYR A 245 -0.69 -11.49 -1.58
N SER A 246 -1.95 -11.29 -1.17
CA SER A 246 -2.48 -9.97 -0.90
C SER A 246 -3.62 -10.05 0.12
N ILE A 247 -3.67 -9.05 0.99
CA ILE A 247 -4.79 -8.80 1.91
C ILE A 247 -5.14 -7.32 1.85
N TRP A 248 -6.44 -7.01 1.87
CA TRP A 248 -6.96 -5.66 1.69
C TRP A 248 -8.29 -5.48 2.44
N THR A 249 -8.57 -4.29 2.94
CA THR A 249 -9.76 -3.95 3.77
C THR A 249 -9.83 -2.47 4.09
N VAL A 250 -11.01 -1.87 4.00
CA VAL A 250 -11.19 -0.55 4.59
C VAL A 250 -11.49 -0.65 6.11
N PRO A 251 -11.05 0.26 6.98
CA PRO A 251 -11.65 0.42 8.29
C PRO A 251 -13.16 0.43 8.34
N GLY A 252 -13.66 -0.40 9.25
CA GLY A 252 -15.09 -0.71 9.39
C GLY A 252 -15.67 -1.64 8.33
N ALA A 253 -14.85 -2.12 7.39
CA ALA A 253 -15.25 -2.90 6.23
C ALA A 253 -14.61 -4.29 6.22
N ASP A 254 -15.21 -5.18 5.44
CA ASP A 254 -14.81 -6.56 5.25
C ASP A 254 -13.39 -6.71 4.71
N VAL A 255 -12.79 -7.85 5.04
CA VAL A 255 -11.41 -8.15 4.66
C VAL A 255 -11.37 -9.07 3.45
N TRP A 256 -10.59 -8.68 2.46
CA TRP A 256 -10.36 -9.40 1.23
C TRP A 256 -8.99 -10.04 1.25
N LEU A 257 -8.91 -11.30 0.83
CA LEU A 257 -7.68 -12.07 0.80
C LEU A 257 -7.55 -12.80 -0.53
N ALA A 258 -6.38 -12.69 -1.16
CA ALA A 258 -6.00 -13.44 -2.34
C ALA A 258 -4.83 -14.34 -1.99
N ALA A 259 -5.02 -15.64 -2.18
CA ALA A 259 -4.03 -16.67 -1.90
C ALA A 259 -4.07 -17.78 -2.96
N GLU A 260 -3.12 -18.70 -2.92
CA GLU A 260 -2.91 -19.76 -3.91
C GLU A 260 -4.21 -20.46 -4.37
N PHE A 261 -5.13 -20.72 -3.45
CA PHE A 261 -6.36 -21.48 -3.73
C PHE A 261 -7.61 -20.63 -4.01
N GLY A 262 -7.46 -19.31 -4.18
CA GLY A 262 -8.58 -18.45 -4.59
C GLY A 262 -8.59 -17.05 -3.99
N VAL A 263 -9.80 -16.48 -3.93
CA VAL A 263 -10.09 -15.20 -3.29
C VAL A 263 -11.13 -15.45 -2.21
N TRP A 264 -10.95 -14.85 -1.04
CA TRP A 264 -11.86 -14.96 0.09
C TRP A 264 -12.25 -13.57 0.60
N ARG A 265 -13.47 -13.48 1.11
CA ARG A 265 -13.99 -12.31 1.82
C ARG A 265 -14.33 -12.73 3.25
N TYR A 266 -13.83 -11.99 4.22
CA TYR A 266 -14.18 -12.10 5.62
C TYR A 266 -15.32 -11.12 5.91
N ASP A 267 -16.51 -11.66 6.15
CA ASP A 267 -17.68 -10.91 6.59
C ASP A 267 -17.53 -10.60 8.08
N ILE A 268 -17.37 -9.32 8.41
CA ILE A 268 -17.20 -8.87 9.80
C ILE A 268 -18.45 -9.14 10.63
N SER A 269 -19.63 -8.97 10.03
CA SER A 269 -20.91 -9.17 10.73
C SER A 269 -21.15 -10.64 11.08
N ALA A 270 -20.64 -11.55 10.24
CA ALA A 270 -20.76 -12.99 10.43
C ALA A 270 -19.55 -13.64 11.13
N ASP A 271 -18.43 -12.93 11.31
CA ASP A 271 -17.12 -13.48 11.72
C ASP A 271 -16.78 -14.75 10.92
N ALA A 272 -16.89 -14.64 9.59
CA ALA A 272 -16.76 -15.80 8.72
C ALA A 272 -16.09 -15.47 7.39
N TRP A 273 -15.23 -16.38 6.95
CA TRP A 273 -14.69 -16.37 5.59
C TRP A 273 -15.67 -17.03 4.62
N ALA A 274 -15.88 -16.38 3.49
CA ALA A 274 -16.57 -16.94 2.34
C ALA A 274 -15.62 -16.95 1.13
N ALA A 275 -15.54 -18.09 0.44
CA ALA A 275 -14.85 -18.16 -0.84
C ALA A 275 -15.61 -17.33 -1.87
N VAL A 276 -14.88 -16.50 -2.61
CA VAL A 276 -15.42 -15.66 -3.68
C VAL A 276 -15.13 -16.36 -5.01
N PRO A 277 -16.16 -16.84 -5.73
CA PRO A 277 -15.95 -17.51 -7.01
C PRO A 277 -15.25 -16.57 -7.99
N ILE A 278 -14.14 -16.98 -8.59
CA ILE A 278 -13.45 -16.25 -9.66
C ILE A 278 -13.72 -16.90 -11.04
N PRO A 279 -13.62 -16.16 -12.16
CA PRO A 279 -13.85 -16.72 -13.49
C PRO A 279 -12.97 -17.94 -13.79
N ALA A 280 -13.54 -18.92 -14.49
CA ALA A 280 -12.85 -20.15 -14.83
C ALA A 280 -11.58 -19.89 -15.66
N GLY A 281 -10.50 -20.61 -15.35
CA GLY A 281 -9.22 -20.50 -16.05
C GLY A 281 -8.31 -19.39 -15.52
N LEU A 282 -8.73 -18.65 -14.49
CA LEU A 282 -7.86 -17.75 -13.74
C LEU A 282 -7.23 -18.49 -12.56
N ALA A 283 -5.95 -18.20 -12.33
CA ALA A 283 -5.23 -18.61 -11.14
C ALA A 283 -4.72 -17.37 -10.41
N VAL A 284 -4.84 -17.40 -9.09
CA VAL A 284 -4.22 -16.41 -8.20
C VAL A 284 -2.75 -16.79 -8.06
N SER A 285 -1.83 -15.84 -8.27
CA SER A 285 -0.39 -16.11 -8.18
C SER A 285 0.34 -14.96 -7.48
N SER A 286 1.65 -15.12 -7.27
CA SER A 286 2.52 -14.25 -6.47
C SER A 286 2.61 -12.78 -6.88
N GLY A 287 2.08 -12.39 -8.04
CA GLY A 287 1.96 -10.98 -8.44
C GLY A 287 0.54 -10.42 -8.33
N GLY A 288 -0.42 -11.17 -7.76
CA GLY A 288 -1.81 -10.75 -7.66
C GLY A 288 -2.02 -9.69 -6.59
N GLN A 289 -2.89 -8.71 -6.86
CA GLN A 289 -3.16 -7.60 -5.95
C GLN A 289 -4.64 -7.37 -5.77
N LEU A 290 -5.05 -7.15 -4.52
CA LEU A 290 -6.37 -6.64 -4.19
C LEU A 290 -6.29 -5.12 -4.03
N VAL A 291 -7.20 -4.42 -4.70
CA VAL A 291 -7.38 -2.97 -4.60
C VAL A 291 -8.87 -2.67 -4.55
N GLY A 292 -9.28 -1.65 -3.82
CA GLY A 292 -10.70 -1.33 -3.71
C GLY A 292 -10.93 0.11 -3.27
N ALA A 293 -12.16 0.57 -3.46
CA ALA A 293 -12.66 1.88 -3.02
C ALA A 293 -13.64 1.75 -1.84
N GLY A 294 -14.08 0.53 -1.52
CA GLY A 294 -15.08 0.26 -0.48
C GLY A 294 -15.42 -1.24 -0.36
N ASP A 295 -16.28 -1.60 0.58
CA ASP A 295 -16.74 -2.98 0.83
C ASP A 295 -17.29 -3.70 -0.41
N ALA A 296 -18.02 -2.96 -1.22
CA ALA A 296 -18.70 -3.48 -2.40
C ALA A 296 -17.85 -3.33 -3.68
N ASP A 297 -16.88 -2.41 -3.65
CA ASP A 297 -16.01 -2.03 -4.76
C ASP A 297 -14.58 -2.52 -4.52
N VAL A 298 -14.36 -3.82 -4.74
CA VAL A 298 -13.04 -4.46 -4.65
C VAL A 298 -12.70 -5.12 -5.98
N SER A 299 -11.63 -4.63 -6.59
CA SER A 299 -11.03 -5.20 -7.78
C SER A 299 -9.87 -6.11 -7.41
N PHE A 300 -9.72 -7.19 -8.18
CA PHE A 300 -8.58 -8.08 -8.04
C PHE A 300 -7.79 -8.11 -9.34
N VAL A 301 -6.48 -8.13 -9.21
CA VAL A 301 -5.61 -8.26 -10.36
C VAL A 301 -5.00 -9.64 -10.32
N ALA A 302 -5.39 -10.44 -11.31
CA ALA A 302 -4.74 -11.70 -11.60
C ALA A 302 -3.48 -11.42 -12.44
N THR A 303 -2.39 -12.10 -12.12
CA THR A 303 -1.17 -12.06 -12.95
C THR A 303 -1.38 -12.71 -14.31
N GLY A 304 -0.68 -12.18 -15.32
CA GLY A 304 -0.72 -12.68 -16.69
C GLY A 304 -1.76 -11.92 -17.49
N ASP A 305 -1.31 -10.83 -18.13
CA ASP A 305 -1.98 -9.99 -19.14
C ASP A 305 -3.47 -9.61 -18.96
N ARG A 306 -4.10 -9.91 -17.82
CA ARG A 306 -5.55 -9.82 -17.62
C ARG A 306 -5.89 -9.19 -16.28
N LEU A 307 -6.64 -8.09 -16.34
CA LEU A 307 -7.34 -7.47 -15.23
C LEU A 307 -8.65 -8.22 -14.96
N VAL A 308 -9.04 -8.36 -13.68
CA VAL A 308 -10.30 -8.99 -13.28
C VAL A 308 -11.03 -8.07 -12.28
N THR A 309 -11.80 -7.13 -12.79
CA THR A 309 -12.57 -6.21 -11.93
C THR A 309 -13.87 -6.88 -11.48
N ARG A 310 -14.20 -6.76 -10.20
CA ARG A 310 -15.53 -7.12 -9.70
C ARG A 310 -16.41 -5.89 -9.78
N ALA A 311 -17.62 -6.01 -10.30
CA ALA A 311 -18.58 -4.92 -10.26
C ALA A 311 -18.86 -4.51 -8.81
N GLY A 312 -19.11 -3.22 -8.56
CA GLY A 312 -19.38 -2.64 -7.24
C GLY A 312 -20.64 -3.17 -6.52
N ASP A 313 -21.39 -4.07 -7.13
CA ASP A 313 -22.51 -4.80 -6.52
C ASP A 313 -22.13 -6.24 -6.11
N GLY A 314 -20.89 -6.66 -6.39
CA GLY A 314 -20.34 -7.96 -6.07
C GLY A 314 -20.90 -9.15 -6.88
N SER A 315 -21.71 -8.91 -7.90
CA SER A 315 -22.47 -9.97 -8.58
C SER A 315 -21.70 -10.64 -9.73
N GLU A 316 -20.81 -9.93 -10.43
CA GLU A 316 -20.07 -10.46 -11.57
C GLU A 316 -18.62 -9.94 -11.64
N TRP A 317 -17.73 -10.79 -12.16
CA TRP A 317 -16.36 -10.44 -12.52
C TRP A 317 -16.29 -10.14 -14.01
N THR A 318 -15.81 -8.96 -14.37
CA THR A 318 -15.48 -8.60 -15.74
C THR A 318 -13.99 -8.81 -15.98
N GLN A 319 -13.67 -9.43 -17.11
CA GLN A 319 -12.28 -9.67 -17.50
C GLN A 319 -11.89 -8.73 -18.62
N GLU A 320 -10.80 -7.99 -18.42
CA GLU A 320 -10.25 -7.06 -19.40
C GLU A 320 -8.78 -7.40 -19.64
N GLN A 321 -8.31 -7.40 -20.88
CA GLN A 321 -6.88 -7.58 -21.16
C GLN A 321 -6.16 -6.24 -20.94
N TYR A 322 -4.95 -6.28 -20.38
CA TYR A 322 -4.15 -5.06 -20.31
C TYR A 322 -3.86 -4.51 -21.70
N PRO A 323 -3.75 -3.18 -21.85
CA PRO A 323 -3.23 -2.58 -23.06
C PRO A 323 -1.87 -3.19 -23.44
N THR A 324 -1.67 -3.50 -24.71
CA THR A 324 -0.38 -4.01 -25.22
C THR A 324 0.76 -3.05 -24.88
N GLY A 325 1.80 -3.52 -24.18
CA GLY A 325 2.90 -2.69 -23.68
C GLY A 325 2.88 -2.49 -22.15
N PHE A 326 1.85 -2.97 -21.46
CA PHE A 326 1.79 -3.07 -20.01
C PHE A 326 2.78 -4.13 -19.50
N PHE A 327 4.06 -3.78 -19.47
CA PHE A 327 5.09 -4.60 -18.88
C PHE A 327 5.52 -3.97 -17.55
N SER A 328 5.28 -4.70 -16.46
CA SER A 328 6.04 -4.65 -15.19
C SER A 328 5.73 -3.60 -14.12
N SER A 329 4.53 -3.03 -14.02
CA SER A 329 4.19 -2.29 -12.79
C SER A 329 3.44 -3.16 -11.78
N TRP A 330 3.96 -3.13 -10.56
CA TRP A 330 3.57 -3.96 -9.42
C TRP A 330 2.59 -3.24 -8.50
N ARG A 331 1.85 -2.21 -8.93
CA ARG A 331 0.94 -1.45 -8.06
C ARG A 331 -0.21 -0.84 -8.87
N LEU A 332 -1.40 -0.96 -8.33
CA LEU A 332 -2.64 -0.43 -8.89
C LEU A 332 -3.33 0.45 -7.87
N GLY A 333 -3.94 1.52 -8.38
CA GLY A 333 -4.77 2.44 -7.62
C GLY A 333 -6.23 2.32 -8.00
N MET A 334 -7.14 2.56 -7.07
CA MET A 334 -8.57 2.61 -7.36
C MET A 334 -9.26 3.65 -6.49
N ALA A 335 -10.06 4.53 -7.09
CA ALA A 335 -11.14 5.24 -6.40
C ALA A 335 -12.14 5.93 -7.31
N ALA A 336 -13.27 6.30 -6.69
CA ALA A 336 -14.45 6.80 -7.37
C ALA A 336 -14.89 5.90 -8.56
N GLY A 337 -14.61 4.59 -8.47
CA GLY A 337 -14.89 3.61 -9.52
C GLY A 337 -13.89 3.60 -10.70
N GLU A 338 -12.86 4.45 -10.67
CA GLU A 338 -11.78 4.46 -11.67
C GLU A 338 -10.56 3.72 -11.14
N MET A 339 -10.02 2.81 -11.96
CA MET A 339 -8.77 2.14 -11.66
C MET A 339 -7.64 2.75 -12.48
N THR A 340 -6.55 3.12 -11.80
CA THR A 340 -5.37 3.69 -12.44
C THR A 340 -4.20 2.72 -12.33
N ALA A 341 -3.56 2.47 -13.46
CA ALA A 341 -2.36 1.66 -13.58
C ALA A 341 -1.28 2.48 -14.27
N PHE A 342 -0.02 2.34 -13.93
CA PHE A 342 1.03 3.09 -14.62
C PHE A 342 2.02 2.16 -15.29
N GLY A 343 2.65 2.60 -16.37
CA GLY A 343 3.69 1.80 -16.98
C GLY A 343 4.45 2.55 -18.08
N PRO A 344 5.59 1.99 -18.52
CA PRO A 344 6.28 2.50 -19.69
C PRO A 344 5.40 2.27 -20.94
N GLY A 345 5.31 3.27 -21.81
CA GLY A 345 4.53 3.17 -23.03
C GLY A 345 5.04 4.01 -24.19
N VAL A 346 4.52 3.71 -25.38
CA VAL A 346 4.70 4.52 -26.59
C VAL A 346 3.31 4.91 -27.08
N LEU A 347 2.92 6.17 -26.89
CA LEU A 347 1.74 6.73 -27.54
C LEU A 347 2.04 6.79 -29.05
N ARG A 348 1.44 5.89 -29.84
CA ARG A 348 1.41 6.05 -31.30
C ARG A 348 0.33 7.10 -31.60
N ARG A 349 0.74 8.17 -32.29
CA ARG A 349 -0.16 9.21 -32.80
C ARG A 349 -1.15 8.66 -33.82
#